data_AF-A0AAU0KHJ7-F1
#
_entry.id   AF-A0AAU0KHJ7-F1
#
_cell.length_a   1.000
_cell.length_b   1.000
_cell.length_c   1.000
_cell.angle_alpha   90.00
_cell.angle_beta   90.00
_cell.angle_gamma   90.00
#
_symmetry.space_group_name_H-M   'P 1'
#
loop_
_entity.id
_entity.type
_entity.pdbx_description
1 polymer ?
#
loop_
_entity_poly.entity_id
_entity_poly.type
_entity_poly.pdbx_seq_one_letter_code
_entity_poly.pdbx_strand_id
1 'polypeptide(L)'
;MMATNREKTGEERGGGGGGTSKRGFASMDAERQRQIASQGGKAAHEKGTAHEFDSAEAREAGRKGGKAAHEKGTAHEFDSAEAREAGRKGGKAAHEKGTAHEFDSEEAREAGKKGGEARGKAASRDDETKSSSSSRGGSSAQHAKAGSQSYKNH
;
A
#
# COMPACT_ATOMS: atom_id res chain seq x y z
N MET A 1 -52.99 -53.52 -50.93
CA MET A 1 -53.98 -53.03 -49.95
C MET A 1 -53.46 -51.74 -49.36
N MET A 2 -54.30 -50.68 -49.38
CA MET A 2 -54.07 -49.37 -48.80
C MET A 2 -54.24 -49.39 -47.26
N ALA A 3 -53.50 -48.53 -46.56
CA ALA A 3 -53.97 -47.85 -45.36
C ALA A 3 -53.30 -46.48 -45.27
N THR A 4 -54.14 -45.43 -45.25
CA THR A 4 -53.80 -44.00 -45.16
C THR A 4 -54.14 -43.45 -43.75
N ASN A 5 -53.65 -42.23 -43.47
CA ASN A 5 -54.03 -41.28 -42.40
C ASN A 5 -53.28 -41.42 -41.05
N ARG A 6 -52.84 -40.37 -40.34
CA ARG A 6 -53.37 -39.00 -40.18
C ARG A 6 -52.28 -38.08 -39.58
N GLU A 7 -52.32 -36.82 -40.00
CA GLU A 7 -51.52 -35.68 -39.54
C GLU A 7 -51.54 -35.47 -38.00
N LYS A 8 -50.42 -35.01 -37.45
CA LYS A 8 -50.42 -34.08 -36.32
C LYS A 8 -49.24 -33.12 -36.45
N THR A 9 -49.58 -31.90 -36.86
CA THR A 9 -48.79 -30.69 -36.70
C THR A 9 -48.47 -30.46 -35.22
N GLY A 10 -47.22 -30.08 -34.96
CA GLY A 10 -46.73 -29.62 -33.67
C GLY A 10 -45.83 -28.41 -33.88
N GLU A 11 -46.42 -27.33 -34.41
CA GLU A 11 -45.85 -25.99 -34.29
C GLU A 11 -45.84 -25.60 -32.81
N GLU A 12 -44.71 -25.75 -32.12
CA GLU A 12 -44.44 -25.01 -30.90
C GLU A 12 -43.73 -23.70 -31.27
N ARG A 13 -44.55 -22.73 -31.72
CA ARG A 13 -44.26 -21.32 -31.49
C ARG A 13 -44.70 -21.00 -30.07
N GLY A 14 -43.76 -20.66 -29.19
CA GLY A 14 -44.11 -20.17 -27.87
C GLY A 14 -42.91 -19.85 -26.99
N GLY A 15 -42.39 -18.64 -27.09
CA GLY A 15 -41.36 -18.17 -26.17
C GLY A 15 -40.81 -16.78 -26.48
N GLY A 16 -41.69 -15.79 -26.67
CA GLY A 16 -41.30 -14.38 -26.62
C GLY A 16 -40.81 -14.02 -25.23
N GLY A 17 -39.50 -14.19 -24.99
CA GLY A 17 -38.79 -13.68 -23.82
C GLY A 17 -37.75 -12.68 -24.30
N GLY A 18 -37.90 -11.41 -23.91
CA GLY A 18 -37.08 -10.30 -24.38
C GLY A 18 -35.58 -10.60 -24.31
N GLY A 19 -35.02 -10.98 -25.46
CA GLY A 19 -33.60 -11.27 -25.58
C GLY A 19 -32.84 -9.98 -25.36
N THR A 20 -32.26 -9.80 -24.17
CA THR A 20 -31.16 -8.86 -23.99
C THR A 20 -30.10 -9.28 -24.99
N SER A 21 -30.07 -8.60 -26.14
CA SER A 21 -29.16 -8.93 -27.20
C SER A 21 -27.75 -8.95 -26.61
N LYS A 22 -26.99 -10.04 -26.84
CA LYS A 22 -25.56 -10.17 -26.48
C LYS A 22 -24.71 -9.16 -27.26
N ARG A 23 -25.07 -7.88 -27.17
CA ARG A 23 -24.52 -6.75 -27.90
C ARG A 23 -24.05 -5.74 -26.86
N GLY A 24 -22.87 -5.18 -27.09
CA GLY A 24 -22.28 -4.17 -26.23
C GLY A 24 -21.11 -4.70 -25.40
N PHE A 25 -20.40 -3.77 -24.79
CA PHE A 25 -19.13 -4.00 -24.10
C PHE A 25 -19.23 -5.07 -22.99
N ALA A 26 -20.32 -5.05 -22.21
CA ALA A 26 -20.55 -5.99 -21.12
C ALA A 26 -20.78 -7.44 -21.57
N SER A 27 -21.16 -7.67 -22.83
CA SER A 27 -21.40 -9.01 -23.38
C SER A 27 -20.17 -9.65 -24.04
N MET A 28 -19.04 -8.94 -24.11
CA MET A 28 -17.77 -9.44 -24.64
C MET A 28 -16.99 -10.25 -23.60
N ASP A 29 -16.01 -11.05 -24.05
CA ASP A 29 -15.06 -11.73 -23.15
C ASP A 29 -14.25 -10.75 -22.29
N ALA A 30 -13.98 -11.12 -21.04
CA ALA A 30 -13.29 -10.25 -20.07
C ALA A 30 -11.90 -9.81 -20.54
N GLU A 31 -11.17 -10.67 -21.25
CA GLU A 31 -9.87 -10.30 -21.84
C GLU A 31 -10.01 -9.23 -22.92
N ARG A 32 -11.03 -9.36 -23.77
CA ARG A 32 -11.33 -8.38 -24.82
C ARG A 32 -11.78 -7.05 -24.23
N GLN A 33 -12.60 -7.07 -23.19
CA GLN A 33 -12.99 -5.85 -22.46
C GLN A 33 -11.77 -5.14 -21.87
N ARG A 34 -10.87 -5.88 -21.19
CA ARG A 34 -9.63 -5.31 -20.65
C ARG A 34 -8.73 -4.73 -21.74
N GLN A 35 -8.57 -5.41 -22.87
CA GLN A 35 -7.78 -4.91 -23.99
C GLN A 35 -8.36 -3.61 -24.54
N ILE A 36 -9.66 -3.55 -24.79
CA ILE A 36 -10.33 -2.34 -25.29
C ILE A 36 -10.26 -1.21 -24.27
N ALA A 37 -10.48 -1.49 -22.97
CA ALA A 37 -10.34 -0.49 -21.91
C ALA A 37 -8.90 0.05 -21.81
N SER A 38 -7.91 -0.85 -21.88
CA SER A 38 -6.49 -0.49 -21.89
C SER A 38 -6.13 0.38 -23.09
N GLN A 39 -6.61 0.03 -24.28
CA GLN A 39 -6.43 0.83 -25.50
C GLN A 39 -7.12 2.19 -25.39
N GLY A 40 -8.32 2.25 -24.81
CA GLY A 40 -9.05 3.50 -24.58
C GLY A 40 -8.28 4.45 -23.65
N GLY A 41 -7.73 3.94 -22.55
CA GLY A 41 -6.88 4.71 -21.64
C GLY A 41 -5.61 5.24 -22.32
N LYS A 42 -4.88 4.36 -23.04
CA LYS A 42 -3.68 4.76 -23.78
C LYS A 42 -3.98 5.82 -24.84
N ALA A 43 -5.04 5.63 -25.62
CA ALA A 43 -5.46 6.58 -26.64
C ALA A 43 -5.87 7.93 -26.05
N ALA A 44 -6.51 7.95 -24.87
CA ALA A 44 -6.88 9.20 -24.20
C ALA A 44 -5.64 10.00 -23.74
N HIS A 45 -4.61 9.31 -23.24
CA HIS A 45 -3.32 9.92 -22.90
C HIS A 45 -2.57 10.40 -24.16
N GLU A 46 -2.47 9.57 -25.20
CA GLU A 46 -1.82 9.93 -26.47
C GLU A 46 -2.48 11.13 -27.15
N LYS A 47 -3.81 11.23 -27.07
CA LYS A 47 -4.57 12.36 -27.61
C LYS A 47 -4.59 13.60 -26.71
N GLY A 48 -3.96 13.56 -25.53
CA GLY A 48 -3.95 14.67 -24.57
C GLY A 48 -5.33 15.01 -23.99
N THR A 49 -6.30 14.12 -24.13
CA THR A 49 -7.65 14.28 -23.53
C THR A 49 -7.69 13.81 -22.08
N ALA A 50 -6.71 13.00 -21.67
CA ALA A 50 -6.56 12.56 -20.30
C ALA A 50 -5.93 13.66 -19.45
N HIS A 51 -6.29 13.67 -18.17
CA HIS A 51 -5.65 14.51 -17.17
C HIS A 51 -4.20 14.07 -16.95
N GLU A 52 -3.26 15.00 -17.07
CA GLU A 52 -1.85 14.77 -16.75
C GLU A 52 -1.64 15.01 -15.26
N PHE A 53 -1.30 13.97 -14.51
CA PHE A 53 -1.00 14.11 -13.09
C PHE A 53 0.42 14.65 -12.94
N ASP A 54 0.53 15.90 -12.52
CA ASP A 54 1.82 16.43 -12.11
C ASP A 54 2.22 15.87 -10.72
N SER A 55 3.52 15.93 -10.41
CA SER A 55 4.04 15.41 -9.14
C SER A 55 3.59 16.21 -7.91
N ALA A 56 3.26 17.48 -8.06
CA ALA A 56 2.78 18.32 -6.97
C ALA A 56 1.32 17.99 -6.63
N GLU A 57 0.48 17.83 -7.64
CA GLU A 57 -0.91 17.43 -7.54
C GLU A 57 -1.06 16.02 -6.99
N ALA A 58 -0.23 15.06 -7.43
CA ALA A 58 -0.23 13.72 -6.86
C ALA A 58 0.05 13.74 -5.34
N ARG A 59 0.99 14.60 -4.90
CA ARG A 59 1.29 14.81 -3.47
C ARG A 59 0.15 15.51 -2.74
N GLU A 60 -0.49 16.50 -3.37
CA GLU A 60 -1.64 17.20 -2.78
C GLU A 60 -2.83 16.26 -2.62
N ALA A 61 -3.18 15.50 -3.66
CA ALA A 61 -4.23 14.50 -3.65
C ALA A 61 -3.95 13.43 -2.58
N GLY A 62 -2.72 12.93 -2.48
CA GLY A 62 -2.31 11.99 -1.43
C GLY A 62 -2.49 12.59 -0.03
N ARG A 63 -2.07 13.84 0.17
CA ARG A 63 -2.25 14.56 1.45
C ARG A 63 -3.72 14.75 1.80
N LYS A 64 -4.55 15.13 0.83
CA LYS A 64 -5.99 15.33 1.01
C LYS A 64 -6.68 14.01 1.32
N GLY A 65 -6.33 12.93 0.61
CA GLY A 65 -6.84 11.59 0.86
C GLY A 65 -6.49 11.09 2.26
N GLY A 66 -5.23 11.27 2.69
CA GLY A 66 -4.79 10.92 4.03
C GLY A 66 -5.55 11.70 5.12
N LYS A 67 -5.68 13.02 4.97
CA LYS A 67 -6.49 13.84 5.89
C LYS A 67 -7.94 13.38 5.95
N ALA A 68 -8.58 13.18 4.80
CA ALA A 68 -9.95 12.72 4.74
C ALA A 68 -10.15 11.33 5.37
N ALA A 69 -9.19 10.41 5.21
CA ALA A 69 -9.24 9.10 5.84
C ALA A 69 -9.13 9.20 7.37
N HIS A 70 -8.26 10.09 7.88
CA HIS A 70 -8.17 10.36 9.31
C HIS A 70 -9.44 11.00 9.86
N GLU A 71 -9.99 12.01 9.18
CA GLU A 71 -11.25 12.66 9.57
C GLU A 71 -12.44 11.69 9.60
N LYS A 72 -12.46 10.72 8.67
CA LYS A 72 -13.51 9.71 8.58
C LYS A 72 -13.27 8.49 9.48
N GLY A 73 -12.15 8.42 10.20
CA GLY A 73 -11.77 7.27 11.01
C GLY A 73 -11.51 5.99 10.22
N THR A 74 -11.27 6.09 8.91
CA THR A 74 -10.94 4.94 8.05
C THR A 74 -9.43 4.77 7.87
N ALA A 75 -8.62 5.66 8.47
CA ALA A 75 -7.18 5.53 8.48
C ALA A 75 -6.76 4.36 9.38
N HIS A 76 -5.70 3.66 8.99
CA HIS A 76 -5.09 2.64 9.85
C HIS A 76 -4.43 3.31 11.06
N GLU A 77 -4.85 2.92 12.25
CA GLU A 77 -4.23 3.35 13.50
C GLU A 77 -3.07 2.40 13.81
N PHE A 78 -1.85 2.91 13.66
CA PHE A 78 -0.67 2.15 14.05
C PHE A 78 -0.46 2.25 15.56
N ASP A 79 -0.31 1.11 16.22
CA ASP A 79 0.21 1.12 17.57
C ASP A 79 1.73 1.49 17.59
N SER A 80 2.27 1.80 18.77
CA SER A 80 3.67 2.23 18.90
C SER A 80 4.69 1.14 18.52
N ALA A 81 4.34 -0.13 18.65
CA ALA A 81 5.22 -1.24 18.25
C ALA A 81 5.17 -1.44 16.74
N GLU A 82 3.98 -1.41 16.16
CA GLU A 82 3.70 -1.56 14.73
C GLU A 82 4.31 -0.41 13.93
N ALA A 83 4.17 0.84 14.39
CA ALA A 83 4.81 1.99 13.75
C ALA A 83 6.35 1.86 13.73
N ARG A 84 6.95 1.33 14.81
CA ARG A 84 8.40 1.06 14.87
C ARG A 84 8.80 -0.06 13.92
N GLU A 85 8.03 -1.13 13.87
CA GLU A 85 8.29 -2.25 12.96
C GLU A 85 8.19 -1.81 11.49
N ALA A 86 7.13 -1.09 11.14
CA ALA A 86 6.93 -0.50 9.81
C ALA A 86 8.09 0.43 9.44
N GLY A 87 8.51 1.30 10.37
CA GLY A 87 9.67 2.17 10.18
C GLY A 87 10.97 1.39 9.93
N ARG A 88 11.25 0.36 10.74
CA ARG A 88 12.43 -0.51 10.54
C ARG A 88 12.39 -1.23 9.20
N LYS A 89 11.23 -1.77 8.81
CA LYS A 89 11.04 -2.48 7.54
C LYS A 89 11.20 -1.53 6.36
N GLY A 90 10.63 -0.33 6.44
CA GLY A 90 10.78 0.72 5.43
C GLY A 90 12.24 1.14 5.24
N GLY A 91 12.96 1.38 6.34
CA GLY A 91 14.38 1.71 6.29
C GLY A 91 15.23 0.61 5.65
N LYS A 92 15.01 -0.66 6.04
CA LYS A 92 15.69 -1.80 5.43
C LYS A 92 15.41 -1.90 3.92
N ALA A 93 14.15 -1.75 3.52
CA ALA A 93 13.77 -1.79 2.11
C ALA A 93 14.40 -0.65 1.31
N ALA A 94 14.57 0.54 1.89
CA ALA A 94 15.24 1.65 1.24
C ALA A 94 16.74 1.37 1.03
N HIS A 95 17.41 0.77 2.02
CA HIS A 95 18.81 0.34 1.88
C HIS A 95 18.97 -0.76 0.83
N GLU A 96 18.07 -1.77 0.83
CA GLU A 96 18.10 -2.85 -0.17
C GLU A 96 17.89 -2.32 -1.60
N LYS A 97 17.04 -1.30 -1.77
CA LYS A 97 16.76 -0.67 -3.06
C LYS A 97 17.78 0.40 -3.46
N GLY A 98 18.77 0.69 -2.61
CA GLY A 98 19.76 1.76 -2.85
C GLY A 98 19.17 3.17 -2.87
N THR A 99 17.96 3.37 -2.32
CA THR A 99 17.31 4.69 -2.22
C THR A 99 17.55 5.34 -0.87
N ALA A 100 18.21 4.64 0.05
CA ALA A 100 18.57 5.18 1.36
C ALA A 100 19.69 6.23 1.22
N HIS A 101 19.65 7.22 2.10
CA HIS A 101 20.75 8.16 2.28
C HIS A 101 21.85 7.48 3.11
N GLU A 102 23.08 7.53 2.63
CA GLU A 102 24.25 7.07 3.38
C GLU A 102 24.65 8.18 4.36
N PHE A 103 24.40 7.95 5.65
CA PHE A 103 24.79 8.90 6.69
C PHE A 103 26.24 8.68 7.09
N ASP A 104 27.01 9.76 7.17
CA ASP A 104 28.28 9.70 7.89
C ASP A 104 28.05 9.62 9.42
N SER A 105 29.12 9.35 10.17
CA SER A 105 29.03 9.16 11.61
C SER A 105 28.64 10.42 12.40
N GLU A 106 28.93 11.61 11.89
CA GLU A 106 28.54 12.87 12.54
C GLU A 106 27.09 13.20 12.21
N GLU A 107 26.69 13.03 10.95
CA GLU A 107 25.35 13.27 10.44
C GLU A 107 24.33 12.33 11.10
N ALA A 108 24.66 11.04 11.25
CA ALA A 108 23.79 10.08 11.95
C ALA A 108 23.58 10.47 13.42
N ARG A 109 24.61 11.01 14.09
CA ARG A 109 24.52 11.50 15.47
C ARG A 109 23.66 12.76 15.55
N GLU A 110 23.81 13.68 14.61
CA GLU A 110 23.00 14.91 14.55
C GLU A 110 21.52 14.59 14.27
N ALA A 111 21.24 13.71 13.31
CA ALA A 111 19.89 13.25 13.00
C ALA A 111 19.24 12.55 14.20
N GLY A 112 20.00 11.73 14.94
CA GLY A 112 19.54 11.08 16.16
C GLY A 112 19.21 12.07 17.29
N LYS A 113 20.00 13.14 17.45
CA LYS A 113 19.72 14.22 18.41
C LYS A 113 18.46 14.98 18.04
N LYS A 114 18.33 15.45 16.78
CA LYS A 114 17.15 16.20 16.30
C LYS A 114 15.85 15.37 16.38
N GLY A 115 15.91 14.10 15.99
CA GLY A 115 14.79 13.18 16.15
C GLY A 115 14.43 12.91 17.62
N GLY A 116 15.39 13.10 18.53
CA GLY A 116 15.18 13.03 19.97
C GLY A 116 14.62 14.28 20.62
N GLU A 117 14.93 15.45 20.08
CA GLU A 117 14.44 16.72 20.60
C GLU A 117 12.98 16.98 20.23
N ALA A 118 12.53 16.53 19.05
CA ALA A 118 11.14 16.65 18.62
C ALA A 118 10.16 15.91 19.57
N ARG A 119 10.61 14.82 20.22
CA ARG A 119 9.84 14.08 21.24
C ARG A 119 9.94 14.69 22.65
N GLY A 120 10.98 15.50 22.92
CA GLY A 120 11.17 16.16 24.22
C GLY A 120 10.36 17.45 24.40
N LYS A 121 9.99 18.13 23.31
CA LYS A 121 9.28 19.42 23.36
C LYS A 121 7.78 19.34 23.68
N ALA A 122 7.21 18.14 23.68
CA ALA A 122 5.84 17.89 24.13
C ALA A 122 5.75 17.53 25.64
N ALA A 123 6.88 17.27 26.30
CA ALA A 123 6.93 16.81 27.69
C ALA A 123 7.46 17.87 28.68
N SER A 124 7.47 19.15 28.30
CA SER A 124 7.96 20.25 29.15
C SER A 124 6.85 21.23 29.56
N ARG A 125 5.67 20.71 29.87
CA ARG A 125 4.69 21.39 30.74
C ARG A 125 4.23 20.35 31.74
N ASP A 126 4.60 20.57 33.00
CA ASP A 126 4.12 19.88 34.19
C ASP A 126 4.66 18.45 34.39
N ASP A 127 5.76 18.30 35.16
CA ASP A 127 5.81 17.42 36.34
C ASP A 127 7.18 17.53 37.06
N GLU A 128 7.19 18.20 38.20
CA GLU A 128 8.26 18.15 39.21
C GLU A 128 8.18 16.78 39.93
N THR A 129 8.61 15.70 39.27
CA THR A 129 8.97 14.46 39.98
C THR A 129 10.31 13.91 39.51
N LYS A 130 11.21 13.74 40.50
CA LYS A 130 12.49 13.07 40.37
C LYS A 130 12.28 11.63 39.91
N SER A 131 12.41 11.38 38.61
CA SER A 131 12.42 10.02 38.05
C SER A 131 13.70 9.82 37.24
N SER A 132 14.66 9.14 37.87
CA SER A 132 15.84 8.55 37.24
C SER A 132 15.42 7.62 36.11
N SER A 133 15.31 8.13 34.89
CA SER A 133 14.93 7.33 33.72
C SER A 133 16.12 7.16 32.81
N SER A 134 16.60 5.91 32.83
CA SER A 134 17.59 5.33 31.94
C SER A 134 17.53 5.88 30.52
N SER A 135 18.49 6.75 30.19
CA SER A 135 18.90 6.98 28.81
C SER A 135 19.61 5.73 28.31
N ARG A 136 18.82 4.70 27.97
CA ARG A 136 19.31 3.48 27.33
C ARG A 136 19.52 3.74 25.84
N GLY A 137 20.32 4.77 25.55
CA GLY A 137 21.06 4.88 24.30
C GLY A 137 22.29 4.00 24.47
N GLY A 138 22.30 2.85 23.81
CA GLY A 138 23.47 1.97 23.80
C GLY A 138 24.70 2.75 23.37
N SER A 139 25.69 2.87 24.25
CA SER A 139 26.99 3.40 23.88
C SER A 139 27.64 2.42 22.90
N SER A 140 28.38 2.96 21.93
CA SER A 140 29.15 2.20 20.94
C SER A 140 30.27 1.32 21.55
N ALA A 141 30.32 1.19 22.88
CA ALA A 141 31.25 0.35 23.62
C ALA A 141 30.71 -1.07 23.92
N GLN A 142 29.47 -1.42 23.54
CA GLN A 142 28.87 -2.73 23.86
C GLN A 142 29.13 -3.85 22.83
N HIS A 143 29.90 -3.62 21.78
CA HIS A 143 30.35 -4.67 20.85
C HIS A 143 31.73 -5.22 21.22
N ALA A 144 31.86 -5.85 22.39
CA ALA A 144 33.09 -6.58 22.74
C ALA A 144 32.87 -7.66 23.81
N LYS A 145 31.88 -8.55 23.67
CA LYS A 145 31.90 -9.85 24.39
C LYS A 145 30.92 -10.89 23.82
N ALA A 146 31.16 -11.34 22.58
CA ALA A 146 30.60 -12.59 22.08
C ALA A 146 31.64 -13.25 21.17
N GLY A 147 32.68 -13.82 21.78
CA GLY A 147 33.82 -14.36 21.04
C GLY A 147 34.88 -14.99 21.94
N SER A 148 34.49 -15.99 22.72
CA SER A 148 35.32 -17.02 23.39
C SER A 148 34.43 -17.61 24.49
N GLN A 149 34.17 -18.91 24.59
CA GLN A 149 35.09 -20.03 24.69
C GLN A 149 34.42 -21.27 24.04
N SER A 150 34.99 -21.89 23.02
CA SER A 150 36.05 -22.92 23.08
C SER A 150 35.74 -24.14 23.96
N TYR A 151 35.35 -25.22 23.26
CA TYR A 151 35.63 -26.64 23.49
C TYR A 151 36.50 -27.04 24.71
N LYS A 152 35.99 -27.99 25.50
CA LYS A 152 36.69 -29.20 25.99
C LYS A 152 35.71 -30.04 26.81
N ASN A 153 35.21 -31.11 26.21
CA ASN A 153 34.65 -32.24 26.94
C ASN A 153 35.83 -33.05 27.49
N HIS A 154 35.77 -33.41 28.76
CA HIS A 154 36.58 -34.46 29.37
C HIS A 154 35.65 -35.60 29.78
#